data_AF-A0A968NFZ7-F1
#
_entry.id   AF-A0A968NFZ7-F1
#
_cell.length_a   1.000
_cell.length_b   1.000
_cell.length_c   1.000
_cell.angle_alpha   90.00
_cell.angle_beta   90.00
_cell.angle_gamma   90.00
#
_symmetry.space_group_name_H-M   'P 1'
#
loop_
_entity.id
_entity.type
_entity.pdbx_description
1 polymer ?
#
loop_
_entity_poly.entity_id
_entity_poly.type
_entity_poly.pdbx_seq_one_letter_code
_entity_poly.pdbx_strand_id
1 'polypeptide(L)'
;MHQRIAYVVVLAALFVIALGVLAGPVPRPSFAQAGTIYYVDKTNGNDTNNGLAWNTAKRNLQSALALAPAGAEIWVAAGTYYPDEGTGESNDDRDATFELKDGVAIYGGFAGTETLRIQSDPATNVTILSGDLQQNDTANFGNSSDNAYHVVGSFDNAATALLSGFTITAGNANGDFPDNLGGGIFIFTGGQAQFTSIVVGGNQAAALGGGVYNDSGSPSFTDVTISSNRAAALGGGVYNDSGSPSFTDVTIS
;
A
#
# COMPACT_ATOMS: atom_id res chain seq x y z
N MET A 1 -51.65 10.79 -0.57
CA MET A 1 -50.50 11.08 0.31
C MET A 1 -49.45 10.00 0.08
N HIS A 2 -48.42 10.30 -0.71
CA HIS A 2 -47.28 9.41 -0.95
C HIS A 2 -46.07 10.06 -0.31
N GLN A 3 -45.58 9.48 0.79
CA GLN A 3 -44.29 9.86 1.36
C GLN A 3 -43.20 9.07 0.64
N ARG A 4 -42.33 9.80 -0.08
CA ARG A 4 -41.11 9.26 -0.67
C ARG A 4 -40.06 9.19 0.43
N ILE A 5 -39.61 7.98 0.74
CA ILE A 5 -38.44 7.72 1.57
C ILE A 5 -37.22 8.08 0.71
N ALA A 6 -36.53 9.16 1.07
CA ALA A 6 -35.26 9.52 0.46
C ALA A 6 -34.15 8.70 1.14
N TYR A 7 -33.51 7.82 0.37
CA TYR A 7 -32.25 7.21 0.76
C TYR A 7 -31.17 8.29 0.75
N VAL A 8 -30.70 8.68 1.93
CA VAL A 8 -29.51 9.52 2.09
C VAL A 8 -28.31 8.60 1.92
N VAL A 9 -27.73 8.59 0.72
CA VAL A 9 -26.39 8.05 0.49
C VAL A 9 -25.41 9.01 1.15
N VAL A 10 -24.89 8.64 2.32
CA VAL A 10 -23.80 9.37 2.96
C VAL A 10 -22.52 8.99 2.23
N LEU A 11 -22.12 9.81 1.26
CA LEU A 11 -20.76 9.78 0.71
C LEU A 11 -19.80 10.16 1.84
N ALA A 12 -19.02 9.20 2.31
CA ALA A 12 -17.86 9.46 3.15
C ALA A 12 -16.88 10.32 2.36
N ALA A 13 -16.69 11.56 2.80
CA ALA A 13 -15.68 12.45 2.23
C ALA A 13 -14.29 11.96 2.69
N LEU A 14 -13.63 11.18 1.84
CA LEU A 14 -12.19 10.96 1.93
C LEU A 14 -11.50 12.32 1.77
N PHE A 15 -10.93 12.83 2.85
CA PHE A 15 -10.11 14.03 2.84
C PHE A 15 -8.75 13.68 2.25
N VAL A 16 -8.67 13.57 0.93
CA VAL A 16 -7.39 13.58 0.22
C VAL A 16 -6.94 15.04 0.15
N ILE A 17 -6.12 15.47 1.11
CA ILE A 17 -5.34 16.72 0.93
C ILE A 17 -4.25 16.40 -0.09
N ALA A 18 -4.63 16.42 -1.38
CA ALA A 18 -3.67 16.54 -2.45
C ALA A 18 -3.17 17.98 -2.43
N LEU A 19 -2.07 18.23 -1.71
CA LEU A 19 -1.30 19.44 -1.92
C LEU A 19 -0.73 19.34 -3.34
N GLY A 20 -1.35 20.05 -4.28
CA GLY A 20 -0.91 20.11 -5.66
C GLY A 20 0.47 20.76 -5.76
N VAL A 21 1.51 19.94 -5.66
CA VAL A 21 2.84 20.29 -6.18
C VAL A 21 2.84 19.81 -7.63
N LEU A 22 2.89 20.76 -8.56
CA LEU A 22 3.06 20.48 -9.99
C LEU A 22 4.49 19.95 -10.21
N ALA A 23 4.76 18.73 -9.77
CA ALA A 23 5.97 18.02 -10.13
C ALA A 23 5.81 17.59 -11.59
N GLY A 24 6.71 18.06 -12.47
CA GLY A 24 6.84 17.49 -13.80
C GLY A 24 7.10 15.98 -13.70
N PRO A 25 6.90 15.20 -14.77
CA PRO A 25 7.11 13.75 -14.73
C PRO A 25 8.53 13.44 -14.26
N VAL A 26 8.67 13.02 -13.01
CA VAL A 26 9.94 12.59 -12.43
C VAL A 26 10.27 11.24 -13.06
N PRO A 27 11.51 11.03 -13.56
CA PRO A 27 11.92 9.75 -14.11
C PRO A 27 11.76 8.65 -13.05
N ARG A 28 10.79 7.75 -13.24
CA ARG A 28 10.66 6.55 -12.42
C ARG A 28 11.83 5.62 -12.72
N PRO A 29 12.46 4.97 -11.71
CA PRO A 29 13.41 3.90 -11.97
C PRO A 29 12.78 2.89 -12.93
N SER A 30 13.36 2.77 -14.12
CA SER A 30 12.92 1.78 -15.09
C SER A 30 13.70 0.50 -14.82
N PHE A 31 13.09 -0.43 -14.10
CA PHE A 31 13.53 -1.81 -14.21
C PHE A 31 13.29 -2.24 -15.66
N ALA A 32 14.28 -2.87 -16.30
CA ALA A 32 14.09 -3.45 -17.62
C ALA A 32 12.89 -4.42 -17.53
N GLN A 33 11.89 -4.24 -18.40
CA GLN A 33 10.71 -5.12 -18.48
C GLN A 33 11.17 -6.47 -19.04
N ALA A 34 11.61 -7.37 -18.16
CA ALA A 34 12.22 -8.65 -18.54
C ALA A 34 11.46 -9.88 -18.03
N GLY A 35 10.49 -9.71 -17.12
CA GLY A 35 9.70 -10.80 -16.54
C GLY A 35 8.22 -10.77 -16.87
N THR A 36 7.51 -11.81 -16.43
CA THR A 36 6.05 -11.94 -16.55
C THR A 36 5.35 -10.79 -15.83
N ILE A 37 4.28 -10.26 -16.44
CA ILE A 37 3.41 -9.25 -15.84
C ILE A 37 2.16 -9.96 -15.31
N TYR A 38 1.87 -9.75 -14.04
CA TYR A 38 0.60 -10.12 -13.43
C TYR A 38 -0.30 -8.89 -13.29
N TYR A 39 -1.57 -9.05 -13.61
CA TYR A 39 -2.57 -7.98 -13.60
C TYR A 39 -3.55 -8.20 -12.46
N VAL A 40 -3.85 -7.13 -11.74
CA VAL A 40 -4.76 -7.11 -10.59
C VAL A 40 -5.83 -6.05 -10.83
N ASP A 41 -7.10 -6.42 -10.77
CA ASP A 41 -8.24 -5.53 -10.92
C ASP A 41 -9.32 -5.91 -9.91
N LYS A 42 -9.55 -5.05 -8.90
CA LYS A 42 -10.53 -5.30 -7.85
C LYS A 42 -11.96 -5.44 -8.39
N THR A 43 -12.27 -4.73 -9.46
CA THR A 43 -13.63 -4.62 -10.03
C THR A 43 -13.92 -5.76 -10.99
N ASN A 44 -13.02 -6.02 -11.93
CA ASN A 44 -13.25 -6.97 -13.03
C ASN A 44 -12.51 -8.30 -12.87
N GLY A 45 -11.55 -8.37 -11.94
CA GLY A 45 -10.73 -9.54 -11.71
C GLY A 45 -11.43 -10.68 -10.97
N ASN A 46 -10.80 -11.86 -11.03
CA ASN A 46 -11.17 -13.05 -10.28
C ASN A 46 -9.91 -13.83 -9.91
N ASP A 47 -9.77 -14.24 -8.65
CA ASP A 47 -8.57 -14.94 -8.16
C ASP A 47 -8.41 -16.34 -8.75
N THR A 48 -9.46 -16.91 -9.37
CA THR A 48 -9.34 -18.13 -10.18
C THR A 48 -8.66 -17.90 -11.54
N ASN A 49 -8.55 -16.66 -12.00
CA ASN A 49 -7.89 -16.35 -13.28
C ASN A 49 -6.37 -16.54 -13.20
N ASN A 50 -5.70 -16.62 -14.34
CA ASN A 50 -4.24 -16.76 -14.38
C ASN A 50 -3.48 -15.45 -14.07
N GLY A 51 -4.14 -14.28 -14.16
CA GLY A 51 -3.52 -12.99 -13.91
C GLY A 51 -2.65 -12.46 -15.05
N LEU A 52 -2.64 -13.04 -16.26
CA LEU A 52 -1.65 -12.68 -17.30
C LEU A 52 -2.13 -11.64 -18.32
N ALA A 53 -3.33 -11.11 -18.16
CA ALA A 53 -3.87 -9.99 -18.92
C ALA A 53 -4.97 -9.30 -18.10
N TRP A 54 -5.33 -8.06 -18.44
CA TRP A 54 -6.41 -7.33 -17.76
C TRP A 54 -7.75 -8.09 -17.73
N ASN A 55 -8.13 -8.73 -18.84
CA ASN A 55 -9.38 -9.51 -18.91
C ASN A 55 -9.31 -10.86 -18.17
N THR A 56 -8.13 -11.28 -17.71
CA THR A 56 -7.91 -12.43 -16.84
C THR A 56 -7.16 -12.02 -15.58
N ALA A 57 -7.35 -10.78 -15.11
CA ALA A 57 -6.69 -10.27 -13.93
C ALA A 57 -7.12 -11.04 -12.66
N LYS A 58 -6.21 -11.09 -11.68
CA LYS A 58 -6.54 -11.45 -10.30
C LYS A 58 -7.45 -10.36 -9.71
N ARG A 59 -8.29 -10.73 -8.74
CA ARG A 59 -9.12 -9.75 -8.02
C ARG A 59 -8.30 -9.04 -6.96
N ASN A 60 -7.51 -9.81 -6.21
CA ASN A 60 -6.79 -9.32 -5.05
C ASN A 60 -5.27 -9.35 -5.28
N LEU A 61 -4.56 -8.41 -4.64
CA LEU A 61 -3.11 -8.29 -4.78
C LEU A 61 -2.37 -9.50 -4.20
N GLN A 62 -2.84 -10.05 -3.07
CA GLN A 62 -2.25 -11.27 -2.47
C GLN A 62 -2.24 -12.45 -3.45
N SER A 63 -3.31 -12.62 -4.23
CA SER A 63 -3.38 -13.67 -5.24
C SER A 63 -2.39 -13.50 -6.41
N ALA A 64 -1.99 -12.27 -6.74
CA ALA A 64 -0.91 -12.04 -7.71
C ALA A 64 0.47 -12.20 -7.06
N LEU A 65 0.65 -11.71 -5.83
CA LEU A 65 1.87 -11.89 -5.05
C LEU A 65 2.20 -13.37 -4.85
N ALA A 66 1.20 -14.23 -4.60
CA ALA A 66 1.38 -15.67 -4.47
C ALA A 66 1.94 -16.35 -5.74
N LEU A 67 1.76 -15.74 -6.92
CA LEU A 67 2.20 -16.28 -8.21
C LEU A 67 3.48 -15.62 -8.74
N ALA A 68 3.76 -14.38 -8.35
CA ALA A 68 4.85 -13.58 -8.90
C ALA A 68 6.23 -14.12 -8.48
N PRO A 69 7.04 -14.70 -9.40
CA PRO A 69 8.42 -15.05 -9.09
C PRO A 69 9.31 -13.80 -9.12
N ALA A 70 10.54 -13.93 -8.61
CA ALA A 70 11.57 -12.90 -8.79
C ALA A 70 11.75 -12.54 -10.27
N GLY A 71 11.81 -11.23 -10.55
CA GLY A 71 11.84 -10.63 -11.88
C GLY A 71 10.48 -10.26 -12.45
N ALA A 72 9.37 -10.64 -11.81
CA ALA A 72 8.02 -10.32 -12.26
C ALA A 72 7.58 -8.90 -11.92
N GLU A 73 6.64 -8.40 -12.71
CA GLU A 73 5.89 -7.18 -12.39
C GLU A 73 4.45 -7.52 -12.01
N ILE A 74 3.87 -6.72 -11.13
CA ILE A 74 2.44 -6.73 -10.82
C ILE A 74 1.87 -5.35 -11.15
N TRP A 75 0.92 -5.29 -12.07
CA TRP A 75 0.22 -4.06 -12.46
C TRP A 75 -1.16 -4.06 -11.83
N VAL A 76 -1.43 -3.04 -11.01
CA VAL A 76 -2.62 -2.97 -10.17
C VAL A 76 -3.50 -1.82 -10.63
N ALA A 77 -4.75 -2.14 -11.00
CA ALA A 77 -5.74 -1.16 -11.40
C ALA A 77 -6.15 -0.27 -10.21
N ALA A 78 -6.81 0.84 -10.52
CA ALA A 78 -7.42 1.71 -9.52
C ALA A 78 -8.41 0.90 -8.65
N GLY A 79 -8.36 1.13 -7.34
CA GLY A 79 -9.13 0.34 -6.38
C GLY A 79 -8.53 0.37 -4.99
N THR A 80 -9.26 -0.19 -4.02
CA THR A 80 -8.77 -0.43 -2.66
C THR A 80 -8.59 -1.93 -2.46
N TYR A 81 -7.43 -2.30 -1.92
CA TYR A 81 -6.99 -3.66 -1.71
C TYR A 81 -6.62 -3.85 -0.24
N TYR A 82 -7.05 -4.98 0.32
CA TYR A 82 -6.91 -5.31 1.73
C TYR A 82 -5.99 -6.54 1.89
N PRO A 83 -5.08 -6.54 2.87
CA PRO A 83 -4.05 -7.56 2.97
C PRO A 83 -4.60 -8.94 3.36
N ASP A 84 -5.79 -9.01 3.95
CA ASP A 84 -6.49 -10.23 4.36
C ASP A 84 -7.36 -10.84 3.25
N GLU A 85 -7.37 -10.24 2.06
CA GLU A 85 -8.14 -10.72 0.92
C GLU A 85 -7.24 -11.37 -0.13
N GLY A 86 -7.61 -12.59 -0.52
CA GLY A 86 -7.00 -13.29 -1.65
C GLY A 86 -6.67 -14.74 -1.33
N THR A 87 -5.86 -15.34 -2.19
CA THR A 87 -5.49 -16.75 -2.07
C THR A 87 -4.51 -16.95 -0.92
N GLY A 88 -4.96 -17.67 0.12
CA GLY A 88 -4.13 -18.01 1.28
C GLY A 88 -4.39 -17.16 2.51
N GLU A 89 -5.21 -16.12 2.38
CA GLU A 89 -5.51 -15.20 3.46
C GLU A 89 -6.76 -15.62 4.25
N SER A 90 -6.79 -15.21 5.52
CA SER A 90 -7.95 -15.36 6.41
C SER A 90 -8.60 -14.01 6.63
N ASN A 91 -9.91 -13.92 6.40
CA ASN A 91 -10.67 -12.69 6.58
C ASN A 91 -10.57 -12.17 8.02
N ASP A 92 -10.44 -10.85 8.17
CA ASP A 92 -10.32 -10.13 9.45
C ASP A 92 -9.04 -10.48 10.24
N ASP A 93 -8.04 -11.08 9.60
CA ASP A 93 -6.74 -11.36 10.22
C ASP A 93 -5.88 -10.09 10.27
N ARG A 94 -5.67 -9.58 11.49
CA ARG A 94 -4.91 -8.35 11.73
C ARG A 94 -3.41 -8.49 11.47
N ASP A 95 -2.91 -9.72 11.44
CA ASP A 95 -1.52 -10.02 11.12
C ASP A 95 -1.29 -10.03 9.59
N ALA A 96 -2.35 -10.02 8.79
CA ALA A 96 -2.25 -9.98 7.34
C ALA A 96 -1.56 -8.69 6.88
N THR A 97 -0.59 -8.84 5.97
CA THR A 97 0.18 -7.73 5.41
C THR A 97 0.51 -7.96 3.94
N PHE A 98 0.67 -6.89 3.18
CA PHE A 98 1.25 -6.98 1.84
C PHE A 98 2.78 -7.09 1.97
N GLU A 99 3.29 -8.32 2.06
CA GLU A 99 4.73 -8.57 2.15
C GLU A 99 5.42 -8.38 0.79
N LEU A 100 6.43 -7.49 0.76
CA LEU A 100 7.23 -7.22 -0.42
C LEU A 100 8.29 -8.31 -0.64
N LYS A 101 8.38 -8.82 -1.88
CA LYS A 101 9.21 -9.97 -2.26
C LYS A 101 10.40 -9.58 -3.13
N ASP A 102 11.50 -10.31 -2.96
CA ASP A 102 12.70 -10.18 -3.78
C ASP A 102 12.40 -10.25 -5.28
N GLY A 103 12.89 -9.24 -6.00
CA GLY A 103 12.77 -9.16 -7.44
C GLY A 103 11.35 -8.92 -7.95
N VAL A 104 10.36 -8.70 -7.09
CA VAL A 104 8.99 -8.40 -7.51
C VAL A 104 8.77 -6.90 -7.48
N ALA A 105 8.35 -6.35 -8.61
CA ALA A 105 8.01 -4.94 -8.74
C ALA A 105 6.49 -4.75 -8.86
N ILE A 106 5.91 -3.97 -7.95
CA ILE A 106 4.47 -3.74 -7.87
C ILE A 106 4.18 -2.29 -8.22
N TYR A 107 3.33 -2.08 -9.23
CA TYR A 107 2.97 -0.77 -9.76
C TYR A 107 1.46 -0.56 -9.68
N GLY A 108 1.04 0.52 -9.01
CA GLY A 108 -0.33 1.03 -9.03
C GLY A 108 -0.51 2.11 -10.10
N GLY A 109 -1.72 2.65 -10.22
CA GLY A 109 -2.00 3.74 -11.16
C GLY A 109 -2.56 3.32 -12.51
N PHE A 110 -3.06 2.09 -12.66
CA PHE A 110 -3.62 1.62 -13.95
C PHE A 110 -5.15 1.75 -13.98
N ALA A 111 -5.72 2.01 -15.16
CA ALA A 111 -7.16 1.97 -15.41
C ALA A 111 -7.65 0.56 -15.80
N GLY A 112 -6.74 -0.39 -16.02
CA GLY A 112 -7.08 -1.77 -16.39
C GLY A 112 -7.12 -2.01 -17.90
N THR A 113 -6.45 -1.16 -18.68
CA THR A 113 -6.43 -1.26 -20.17
C THR A 113 -5.06 -1.01 -20.79
N GLU A 114 -4.09 -0.61 -19.98
CA GLU A 114 -2.75 -0.22 -20.39
C GLU A 114 -1.95 -1.40 -20.94
N THR A 115 -1.07 -1.11 -21.89
CA THR A 115 -0.18 -2.08 -22.50
C THR A 115 1.29 -1.81 -22.17
N LEU A 116 1.59 -0.64 -21.60
CA LEU A 116 2.94 -0.22 -21.20
C LEU A 116 2.91 0.39 -19.80
N ARG A 117 3.96 0.08 -19.02
CA ARG A 117 4.11 0.55 -17.63
C ARG A 117 4.08 2.07 -17.51
N ILE A 118 4.61 2.78 -18.50
CA ILE A 118 4.67 4.26 -18.51
C ILE A 118 3.28 4.92 -18.61
N GLN A 119 2.25 4.14 -18.92
CA GLN A 119 0.86 4.62 -18.95
C GLN A 119 0.23 4.67 -17.55
N SER A 120 0.90 4.16 -16.51
CA SER A 120 0.42 4.29 -15.12
C SER A 120 0.37 5.75 -14.69
N ASP A 121 -0.82 6.17 -14.23
CA ASP A 121 -1.13 7.49 -13.73
C ASP A 121 -1.77 7.40 -12.34
N PRO A 122 -0.96 7.30 -11.25
CA PRO A 122 -1.46 7.23 -9.89
C PRO A 122 -2.25 8.46 -9.42
N ALA A 123 -2.14 9.60 -10.11
CA ALA A 123 -2.91 10.80 -9.76
C ALA A 123 -4.38 10.67 -10.19
N THR A 124 -4.63 10.00 -11.33
CA THR A 124 -5.99 9.75 -11.83
C THR A 124 -6.53 8.41 -11.36
N ASN A 125 -5.72 7.35 -11.47
CA ASN A 125 -6.10 5.97 -11.20
C ASN A 125 -5.64 5.58 -9.79
N VAL A 126 -6.26 6.15 -8.77
CA VAL A 126 -5.82 5.96 -7.38
C VAL A 126 -5.89 4.49 -6.98
N THR A 127 -4.75 3.94 -6.58
CA THR A 127 -4.61 2.57 -6.05
C THR A 127 -4.24 2.64 -4.57
N ILE A 128 -5.04 2.01 -3.72
CA ILE A 128 -4.95 2.10 -2.25
C ILE A 128 -4.69 0.71 -1.68
N LEU A 129 -3.65 0.60 -0.84
CA LEU A 129 -3.46 -0.50 0.09
C LEU A 129 -3.99 -0.03 1.44
N SER A 130 -5.03 -0.70 1.95
CA SER A 130 -5.74 -0.28 3.15
C SER A 130 -5.71 -1.35 4.22
N GLY A 131 -5.45 -0.95 5.46
CA GLY A 131 -5.59 -1.80 6.63
C GLY A 131 -7.02 -1.95 7.17
N ASP A 132 -8.03 -1.25 6.62
CA ASP A 132 -9.44 -1.33 7.07
C ASP A 132 -10.09 -2.66 6.65
N LEU A 133 -9.77 -3.75 7.36
CA LEU A 133 -10.10 -5.12 6.96
C LEU A 133 -11.62 -5.34 6.81
N GLN A 134 -12.42 -4.82 7.75
CA GLN A 134 -13.89 -4.93 7.68
C GLN A 134 -14.54 -3.81 6.87
N GLN A 135 -13.77 -2.88 6.30
CA GLN A 135 -14.26 -1.83 5.39
C GLN A 135 -15.30 -0.92 6.06
N ASN A 136 -15.12 -0.67 7.36
CA ASN A 136 -16.12 -0.08 8.23
C ASN A 136 -15.62 1.21 8.89
N ASP A 137 -14.41 1.66 8.56
CA ASP A 137 -13.82 2.84 9.17
C ASP A 137 -14.66 4.09 8.89
N THR A 138 -14.95 4.82 9.97
CA THR A 138 -15.58 6.14 9.86
C THR A 138 -14.51 7.23 9.71
N ALA A 139 -14.92 8.44 9.33
CA ALA A 139 -13.98 9.54 9.13
C ALA A 139 -13.01 9.71 10.32
N ASN A 140 -11.74 9.96 10.01
CA ASN A 140 -10.64 10.02 10.98
C ASN A 140 -10.36 8.68 11.70
N PHE A 141 -10.57 7.54 11.04
CA PHE A 141 -10.25 6.21 11.57
C PHE A 141 -11.04 5.86 12.84
N GLY A 142 -12.30 6.31 12.88
CA GLY A 142 -13.19 6.21 14.04
C GLY A 142 -13.68 4.80 14.35
N ASN A 143 -13.19 3.77 13.64
CA ASN A 143 -13.45 2.37 13.96
C ASN A 143 -12.22 1.46 13.70
N SER A 144 -11.00 1.97 13.86
CA SER A 144 -9.79 1.28 13.39
C SER A 144 -9.35 0.05 14.20
N SER A 145 -10.16 -0.43 15.16
CA SER A 145 -9.74 -1.44 16.14
C SER A 145 -9.44 -2.82 15.55
N ASP A 146 -10.05 -3.10 14.40
CA ASP A 146 -9.92 -4.34 13.65
C ASP A 146 -8.97 -4.22 12.45
N ASN A 147 -8.40 -3.04 12.23
CA ASN A 147 -7.51 -2.83 11.10
C ASN A 147 -6.21 -3.64 11.24
N ALA A 148 -5.60 -3.98 10.11
CA ALA A 148 -4.28 -4.59 10.05
C ALA A 148 -3.27 -3.82 10.91
N TYR A 149 -2.38 -4.55 11.59
CA TYR A 149 -1.30 -3.92 12.34
C TYR A 149 -0.34 -3.19 11.41
N HIS A 150 0.07 -3.85 10.33
CA HIS A 150 1.01 -3.33 9.34
C HIS A 150 0.43 -3.52 7.94
N VAL A 151 0.11 -2.43 7.24
CA VAL A 151 -0.47 -2.54 5.89
C VAL A 151 0.54 -3.16 4.91
N VAL A 152 1.80 -2.73 4.98
CA VAL A 152 2.89 -3.22 4.12
C VAL A 152 4.08 -3.68 4.96
N GLY A 153 4.56 -4.88 4.66
CA GLY A 153 5.70 -5.51 5.30
C GLY A 153 6.93 -5.59 4.38
N SER A 154 8.11 -5.34 4.94
CA SER A 154 9.38 -5.52 4.24
C SER A 154 10.38 -6.24 5.15
N PHE A 155 10.52 -7.55 4.96
CA PHE A 155 11.27 -8.45 5.82
C PHE A 155 12.31 -9.22 5.00
N ASP A 156 13.58 -9.20 5.42
CA ASP A 156 14.68 -9.94 4.79
C ASP A 156 14.70 -9.92 3.25
N ASN A 157 14.29 -8.79 2.65
CA ASN A 157 14.22 -8.62 1.21
C ASN A 157 15.33 -7.73 0.68
N ALA A 158 15.79 -8.01 -0.53
CA ALA A 158 16.77 -7.24 -1.25
C ALA A 158 16.16 -5.95 -1.83
N ALA A 159 17.03 -5.01 -2.19
CA ALA A 159 16.68 -3.78 -2.90
C ALA A 159 16.16 -4.01 -4.34
N THR A 160 15.65 -5.19 -4.64
CA THR A 160 14.95 -5.53 -5.88
C THR A 160 13.44 -5.65 -5.67
N ALA A 161 12.97 -5.67 -4.42
CA ALA A 161 11.57 -5.50 -4.09
C ALA A 161 11.16 -4.03 -4.29
N LEU A 162 10.11 -3.77 -5.07
CA LEU A 162 9.63 -2.42 -5.38
C LEU A 162 8.13 -2.30 -5.16
N LEU A 163 7.73 -1.21 -4.50
CA LEU A 163 6.34 -0.75 -4.46
C LEU A 163 6.25 0.69 -4.99
N SER A 164 5.42 0.91 -6.01
CA SER A 164 5.30 2.23 -6.64
C SER A 164 3.88 2.61 -7.05
N GLY A 165 3.50 3.88 -6.83
CA GLY A 165 2.21 4.41 -7.28
C GLY A 165 1.01 4.03 -6.40
N PHE A 166 1.21 3.92 -5.09
CA PHE A 166 0.18 3.52 -4.12
C PHE A 166 -0.05 4.57 -3.05
N THR A 167 -1.27 4.60 -2.52
CA THR A 167 -1.57 5.16 -1.19
C THR A 167 -1.63 4.04 -0.17
N ILE A 168 -0.96 4.19 0.97
CA ILE A 168 -0.92 3.24 2.09
C ILE A 168 -1.60 3.89 3.29
N THR A 169 -2.67 3.28 3.79
CA THR A 169 -3.53 3.90 4.81
C THR A 169 -4.23 2.92 5.73
N ALA A 170 -4.80 3.44 6.82
CA ALA A 170 -5.64 2.72 7.76
C ALA A 170 -4.94 1.58 8.50
N GLY A 171 -3.61 1.57 8.60
CA GLY A 171 -2.92 0.66 9.51
C GLY A 171 -3.06 1.09 10.98
N ASN A 172 -3.26 0.14 11.88
CA ASN A 172 -3.41 0.39 13.32
C ASN A 172 -2.56 -0.59 14.15
N ALA A 173 -1.27 -0.27 14.30
CA ALA A 173 -0.34 -1.02 15.13
C ALA A 173 -0.59 -0.74 16.62
N ASN A 174 -1.56 -1.43 17.22
CA ASN A 174 -1.94 -1.31 18.63
C ASN A 174 -1.90 -2.64 19.41
N GLY A 175 -1.20 -3.64 18.89
CA GLY A 175 -1.00 -4.94 19.51
C GLY A 175 0.10 -4.95 20.56
N ASP A 176 0.61 -6.15 20.89
CA ASP A 176 1.85 -6.31 21.64
C ASP A 176 3.05 -6.16 20.71
N PHE A 177 4.27 -6.02 21.25
CA PHE A 177 5.47 -5.97 20.39
C PHE A 177 5.56 -7.24 19.52
N PRO A 178 5.81 -7.13 18.19
CA PRO A 178 6.16 -5.91 17.44
C PRO A 178 4.98 -5.11 16.86
N ASP A 179 3.76 -5.60 16.97
CA ASP A 179 2.50 -5.08 16.41
C ASP A 179 2.00 -3.76 17.03
N ASN A 180 2.84 -3.12 17.85
CA ASN A 180 2.65 -1.73 18.33
C ASN A 180 3.51 -0.69 17.60
N LEU A 181 4.19 -1.10 16.52
CA LEU A 181 5.12 -0.30 15.73
C LEU A 181 4.66 -0.25 14.27
N GLY A 182 4.95 0.81 13.50
CA GLY A 182 4.84 0.71 12.03
C GLY A 182 3.44 0.45 11.48
N GLY A 183 2.48 1.37 11.70
CA GLY A 183 1.10 1.16 11.25
C GLY A 183 0.98 1.03 9.73
N GLY A 184 1.61 1.94 8.98
CA GLY A 184 1.58 1.91 7.52
C GLY A 184 2.57 0.88 6.93
N ILE A 185 3.85 1.15 7.13
CA ILE A 185 4.96 0.33 6.64
C ILE A 185 5.79 -0.15 7.82
N PHE A 186 5.95 -1.46 7.95
CA PHE A 186 6.84 -2.09 8.92
C PHE A 186 8.01 -2.74 8.17
N ILE A 187 9.21 -2.20 8.39
CA ILE A 187 10.46 -2.74 7.87
C ILE A 187 11.24 -3.33 9.03
N PHE A 188 11.59 -4.61 8.89
CA PHE A 188 12.37 -5.34 9.88
C PHE A 188 13.74 -5.71 9.32
N THR A 189 14.55 -6.36 10.16
CA THR A 189 15.95 -6.70 9.85
C THR A 189 16.08 -7.32 8.46
N GLY A 190 17.02 -6.81 7.67
CA GLY A 190 17.31 -7.28 6.30
C GLY A 190 16.43 -6.65 5.20
N GLY A 191 15.33 -5.98 5.55
CA GLY A 191 14.45 -5.32 4.58
C GLY A 191 15.11 -4.14 3.86
N GLN A 192 15.13 -4.18 2.53
CA GLN A 192 15.78 -3.19 1.66
C GLN A 192 14.86 -2.68 0.54
N ALA A 193 13.55 -2.93 0.64
CA ALA A 193 12.59 -2.57 -0.38
C ALA A 193 12.65 -1.09 -0.80
N GLN A 194 12.32 -0.86 -2.07
CA GLN A 194 12.24 0.45 -2.68
C GLN A 194 10.79 0.92 -2.72
N PHE A 195 10.54 2.12 -2.20
CA PHE A 195 9.24 2.77 -2.21
C PHE A 195 9.32 4.03 -3.08
N THR A 196 8.55 4.07 -4.17
CA THR A 196 8.64 5.16 -5.17
C THR A 196 7.29 5.75 -5.54
N SER A 197 7.14 7.08 -5.49
CA SER A 197 5.87 7.74 -5.87
C SER A 197 4.70 7.19 -5.06
N ILE A 198 4.87 7.07 -3.74
CA ILE A 198 3.84 6.58 -2.83
C ILE A 198 3.42 7.65 -1.83
N VAL A 199 2.19 7.50 -1.31
CA VAL A 199 1.68 8.28 -0.19
C VAL A 199 1.48 7.34 1.00
N VAL A 200 2.05 7.68 2.14
CA VAL A 200 1.82 6.98 3.42
C VAL A 200 1.06 7.93 4.32
N GLY A 201 -0.21 7.66 4.60
CA GLY A 201 -0.98 8.55 5.44
C GLY A 201 -2.18 7.95 6.13
N GLY A 202 -2.56 8.52 7.26
CA GLY A 202 -3.68 8.02 8.04
C GLY A 202 -3.41 6.68 8.72
N ASN A 203 -2.15 6.45 9.13
CA ASN A 203 -1.75 5.25 9.84
C ASN A 203 -1.39 5.59 11.29
N GLN A 204 -1.60 4.64 12.19
CA GLN A 204 -1.38 4.83 13.62
C GLN A 204 -0.57 3.70 14.26
N ALA A 205 0.22 4.06 15.27
CA ALA A 205 0.97 3.13 16.11
C ALA A 205 0.85 3.51 17.60
N ALA A 206 0.67 2.51 18.46
CA ALA A 206 0.60 2.69 19.91
C ALA A 206 1.98 3.00 20.52
N ALA A 207 3.08 2.68 19.83
CA ALA A 207 4.43 3.04 20.26
C ALA A 207 5.14 3.95 19.23
N LEU A 208 5.66 3.39 18.14
CA LEU A 208 6.63 4.10 17.28
C LEU A 208 6.29 3.96 15.79
N GLY A 209 6.62 4.98 14.99
CA GLY A 209 6.58 4.86 13.54
C GLY A 209 5.16 4.73 12.99
N GLY A 210 4.26 5.69 13.26
CA GLY A 210 2.86 5.60 12.85
C GLY A 210 2.70 5.34 11.35
N GLY A 211 3.46 6.08 10.54
CA GLY A 211 3.54 5.86 9.09
C GLY A 211 4.52 4.76 8.73
N VAL A 212 5.78 4.92 9.13
CA VAL A 212 6.87 3.99 8.83
C VAL A 212 7.67 3.68 10.08
N TYR A 213 7.90 2.41 10.34
CA TYR A 213 8.90 1.95 11.30
C TYR A 213 9.96 1.13 10.57
N ASN A 214 11.23 1.44 10.80
CA ASN A 214 12.36 0.71 10.25
C ASN A 214 13.26 0.22 11.39
N ASP A 215 13.37 -1.09 11.59
CA ASP A 215 14.33 -1.72 12.50
C ASP A 215 15.42 -2.45 11.71
N SER A 216 16.62 -1.91 11.78
CA SER A 216 17.83 -2.52 11.20
C SER A 216 17.74 -2.83 9.70
N GLY A 217 16.78 -2.23 8.99
CA GLY A 217 16.62 -2.29 7.54
C GLY A 217 17.29 -1.12 6.81
N SER A 218 17.39 -1.22 5.49
CA SER A 218 17.96 -0.19 4.61
C SER A 218 17.05 0.12 3.41
N PRO A 219 15.80 0.55 3.64
CA PRO A 219 14.85 0.88 2.58
C PRO A 219 15.28 2.14 1.80
N SER A 220 14.72 2.33 0.61
CA SER A 220 14.78 3.62 -0.10
C SER A 220 13.40 4.21 -0.32
N PHE A 221 13.26 5.51 -0.07
CA PHE A 221 12.06 6.29 -0.32
C PHE A 221 12.39 7.38 -1.33
N THR A 222 11.73 7.35 -2.48
CA THR A 222 11.92 8.34 -3.55
C THR A 222 10.56 8.90 -3.96
N ASP A 223 10.41 10.23 -3.99
CA ASP A 223 9.15 10.88 -4.37
C ASP A 223 7.99 10.39 -3.46
N VAL A 224 8.18 10.53 -2.15
CA VAL A 224 7.23 10.00 -1.15
C VAL A 224 6.64 11.12 -0.32
N THR A 225 5.33 11.04 -0.08
CA THR A 225 4.64 11.89 0.89
C THR A 225 4.24 11.05 2.10
N ILE A 226 4.73 11.41 3.29
CA ILE A 226 4.38 10.79 4.57
C ILE A 226 3.62 11.82 5.39
N SER A 227 2.31 11.67 5.52
CA SER A 227 1.50 12.71 6.16
C SER A 227 0.34 12.16 6.98
N SER A 228 -0.13 12.92 7.98
CA SER A 228 -1.29 12.54 8.78
C SER A 228 -1.16 11.17 9.46
N ASN A 229 0.06 10.80 9.85
CA ASN A 229 0.34 9.57 10.59
C ASN A 229 0.59 9.88 12.07
N ARG A 230 0.22 8.97 12.97
CA ARG A 230 0.28 9.19 14.42
C ARG A 230 0.99 8.05 15.14
N ALA A 231 1.92 8.40 16.03
CA ALA A 231 2.47 7.46 17.00
C ALA A 231 2.22 8.01 18.41
N ALA A 232 1.93 7.16 19.39
CA ALA A 232 1.71 7.63 20.76
C ALA A 232 3.02 8.03 21.47
N ALA A 233 4.16 7.42 21.09
CA ALA A 233 5.47 7.79 21.65
C ALA A 233 6.27 8.68 20.69
N LEU A 234 6.85 8.14 19.61
CA LEU A 234 7.76 8.87 18.72
C LEU A 234 7.58 8.49 17.25
N GLY A 235 7.97 9.39 16.35
CA GLY A 235 8.00 9.11 14.91
C GLY A 235 6.60 8.92 14.32
N GLY A 236 5.72 9.91 14.46
CA GLY A 236 4.39 9.87 13.83
C GLY A 236 4.48 9.57 12.34
N GLY A 237 5.36 10.26 11.62
CA GLY A 237 5.71 9.95 10.23
C GLY A 237 6.63 8.74 10.10
N VAL A 238 7.88 8.86 10.56
CA VAL A 238 8.91 7.82 10.44
C VAL A 238 9.62 7.64 11.77
N TYR A 239 9.88 6.39 12.15
CA TYR A 239 10.83 6.03 13.19
C TYR A 239 11.87 5.06 12.63
N ASN A 240 13.15 5.33 12.85
CA ASN A 240 14.26 4.49 12.41
C ASN A 240 15.05 4.01 13.63
N ASP A 241 14.95 2.72 13.93
CA ASP A 241 15.77 2.04 14.93
C ASP A 241 16.94 1.34 14.25
N SER A 242 18.14 1.86 14.44
CA SER A 242 19.38 1.18 14.05
C SER A 242 19.50 0.77 12.56
N GLY A 243 18.61 1.27 11.69
CA GLY A 243 18.62 1.06 10.25
C GLY A 243 19.28 2.19 9.46
N SER A 244 19.38 2.03 8.15
CA SER A 244 20.01 2.96 7.21
C SER A 244 19.09 3.33 6.02
N PRO A 245 17.93 3.96 6.28
CA PRO A 245 17.01 4.36 5.22
C PRO A 245 17.57 5.53 4.40
N SER A 246 17.23 5.59 3.12
CA SER A 246 17.51 6.74 2.25
C SER A 246 16.22 7.45 1.85
N PHE A 247 16.24 8.78 1.86
CA PHE A 247 15.10 9.64 1.49
C PHE A 247 15.54 10.62 0.40
N THR A 248 14.89 10.54 -0.76
CA THR A 248 15.09 11.46 -1.90
C THR A 248 13.74 12.04 -2.29
N ASP A 249 13.63 13.36 -2.37
CA ASP A 249 12.37 14.04 -2.71
C ASP A 249 11.18 13.60 -1.83
N VAL A 250 11.42 13.58 -0.50
CA VAL A 250 10.42 13.15 0.48
C VAL A 250 9.86 14.33 1.24
N THR A 251 8.53 14.38 1.34
CA THR A 251 7.80 15.30 2.21
C THR A 251 7.27 14.54 3.43
N ILE A 252 7.56 15.04 4.64
CA ILE A 252 7.00 14.53 5.89
C ILE A 252 6.29 15.68 6.60
N SER A 253 4.98 15.54 6.87
CA SER A 253 4.14 16.61 7.43
C SER A 253 3.05 16.13 8.38
#